data_AF-A0A8J7KZE6-F1
#
_entry.id   AF-A0A8J7KZE6-F1
#
_cell.length_a   1.000
_cell.length_b   1.000
_cell.length_c   1.000
_cell.angle_alpha   90.00
_cell.angle_beta   90.00
_cell.angle_gamma   90.00
#
_symmetry.space_group_name_H-M   'P 1'
#
loop_
_entity.id
_entity.type
_entity.pdbx_description
1 polymer ?
#
loop_
_entity_poly.entity_id
_entity_poly.type
_entity_poly.pdbx_seq_one_letter_code
_entity_poly.pdbx_strand_id
1 'polypeptide(L)'
;MAAPIDEYAPDLLNAPTHPPRRTRQPLGLVLFVVGLTVAFLVAIGLLALAPGEHPTRRAAGPTAVDGDDDPDGPTGPVPTRSGRVAPDDSRQTTGPRTDITGWPGPDTTGVPPGTVLRPMAGTTITVAGTVLDGVDIAGCVMIKADHVTIRNSRIRGACAVGTVRTDIDGLTRDTVLDHVEVDGQRRAPTWPLVVGSNYTCHRCDLHGGGSQLHFTDNVTVTESWLHDPYEAGASHNSAMASHGGGGNVIRGNTLDCGATGNCSAALALYGNFGPIHDVLVEGNLFSGGSYCLYAGSLVTKPFPVANNVRIVGNAFARTPYAKCGHYGPATSWTRESNEWRGNYWNEPGRPEVVDPVTEAEQRAAKKRP
;
A
#
# COMPACT_ATOMS: atom_id res chain seq x y z
N MET A 1 -22.08 24.38 -29.50
CA MET A 1 -23.12 23.50 -30.10
C MET A 1 -22.53 22.11 -30.18
N ALA A 2 -23.27 21.07 -29.86
CA ALA A 2 -22.76 19.69 -29.91
C ALA A 2 -22.92 19.10 -31.32
N ALA A 3 -22.00 18.21 -31.70
CA ALA A 3 -22.09 17.30 -32.83
C ALA A 3 -21.84 15.86 -32.30
N PRO A 4 -22.38 14.81 -32.94
CA PRO A 4 -22.76 13.59 -32.24
C PRO A 4 -21.64 12.56 -32.04
N ILE A 5 -21.95 11.60 -31.19
CA ILE A 5 -21.18 10.39 -30.89
C ILE A 5 -21.81 9.19 -31.60
N ASP A 6 -21.17 8.67 -32.64
CA ASP A 6 -21.62 7.45 -33.33
C ASP A 6 -20.95 6.19 -32.77
N GLU A 7 -21.75 5.42 -32.04
CA GLU A 7 -21.90 3.96 -32.14
C GLU A 7 -20.64 3.09 -32.33
N TYR A 8 -20.04 2.66 -31.22
CA TYR A 8 -19.09 1.54 -31.19
C TYR A 8 -19.84 0.20 -31.03
N ALA A 9 -19.95 -0.58 -32.11
CA ALA A 9 -20.47 -1.95 -32.07
C ALA A 9 -19.37 -2.97 -31.66
N PRO A 10 -19.61 -3.86 -30.67
CA PRO A 10 -18.61 -4.85 -30.23
C PRO A 10 -18.80 -6.21 -30.92
N ASP A 11 -18.21 -6.39 -32.11
CA ASP A 11 -18.36 -7.63 -32.91
C ASP A 11 -17.06 -8.46 -32.99
N LEU A 12 -16.67 -9.07 -31.86
CA LEU A 12 -15.54 -10.01 -31.75
C LEU A 12 -15.88 -11.23 -30.86
N LEU A 13 -17.01 -11.89 -31.12
CA LEU A 13 -17.36 -13.17 -30.52
C LEU A 13 -17.83 -14.19 -31.57
N ASN A 14 -16.90 -14.73 -32.37
CA ASN A 14 -17.03 -16.06 -32.99
C ASN A 14 -15.73 -16.56 -33.65
N ALA A 15 -15.15 -17.64 -33.12
CA ALA A 15 -14.19 -18.50 -33.82
C ALA A 15 -14.38 -19.96 -33.32
N PRO A 16 -14.38 -20.98 -34.19
CA PRO A 16 -15.00 -22.27 -33.88
C PRO A 16 -14.10 -23.25 -33.11
N THR A 17 -14.70 -23.98 -32.16
CA THR A 17 -14.07 -25.10 -31.46
C THR A 17 -14.19 -26.41 -32.26
N HIS A 18 -13.07 -26.96 -32.73
CA HIS A 18 -13.01 -28.34 -33.23
C HIS A 18 -12.41 -29.30 -32.17
N PRO A 19 -13.01 -30.48 -31.94
CA PRO A 19 -12.56 -31.40 -30.90
C PRO A 19 -11.47 -32.38 -31.38
N PRO A 20 -10.42 -32.66 -30.59
CA PRO A 20 -9.49 -33.76 -30.86
C PRO A 20 -10.16 -35.12 -30.60
N ARG A 21 -9.83 -36.13 -31.42
CA ARG A 21 -10.38 -37.49 -31.32
C ARG A 21 -9.79 -38.28 -30.14
N ARG A 22 -10.58 -39.20 -29.56
CA ARG A 22 -10.13 -40.16 -28.55
C ARG A 22 -9.18 -41.22 -29.15
N THR A 23 -8.02 -41.40 -28.51
CA THR A 23 -7.23 -42.66 -28.52
C THR A 23 -6.81 -43.02 -27.09
N ARG A 24 -6.40 -44.27 -26.86
CA ARG A 24 -6.40 -44.93 -25.54
C ARG A 24 -5.22 -44.52 -24.62
N GLN A 25 -5.43 -44.65 -23.31
CA GLN A 25 -4.40 -44.54 -22.26
C GLN A 25 -3.42 -45.75 -22.28
N PRO A 26 -2.35 -45.74 -21.45
CA PRO A 26 -2.53 -46.23 -20.08
C PRO A 26 -1.90 -45.37 -18.96
N LEU A 27 -2.65 -45.30 -17.84
CA LEU A 27 -2.21 -45.35 -16.43
C LEU A 27 -1.00 -44.50 -15.94
N GLY A 28 -1.28 -43.54 -15.05
CA GLY A 28 -0.28 -42.81 -14.26
C GLY A 28 -0.94 -41.86 -13.27
N LEU A 29 -1.38 -42.36 -12.10
CA LEU A 29 -2.23 -41.62 -11.16
C LEU A 29 -1.43 -41.16 -9.92
N VAL A 30 -1.27 -39.85 -9.76
CA VAL A 30 -0.85 -39.21 -8.51
C VAL A 30 -1.83 -38.07 -8.21
N LEU A 31 -2.58 -38.19 -7.12
CA LEU A 31 -3.57 -37.22 -6.67
C LEU A 31 -3.01 -36.40 -5.51
N PHE A 32 -2.93 -35.09 -5.69
CA PHE A 32 -2.82 -34.17 -4.54
C PHE A 32 -4.18 -34.11 -3.84
N VAL A 33 -4.19 -34.40 -2.54
CA VAL A 33 -5.36 -34.22 -1.66
C VAL A 33 -5.00 -33.19 -0.60
N VAL A 34 -5.76 -32.10 -0.55
CA VAL A 34 -5.65 -31.07 0.50
C VAL A 34 -6.79 -31.27 1.49
N GLY A 35 -6.45 -31.25 2.78
CA GLY A 35 -7.40 -31.15 3.88
C GLY A 35 -7.45 -32.36 4.79
N LEU A 36 -7.14 -32.15 6.08
CA LEU A 36 -7.64 -32.96 7.19
C LEU A 36 -7.52 -32.17 8.50
N THR A 37 -8.63 -31.54 8.90
CA THR A 37 -8.86 -31.13 10.29
C THR A 37 -9.30 -32.36 11.09
N VAL A 38 -8.63 -32.66 12.21
CA VAL A 38 -9.13 -33.63 13.20
C VAL A 38 -8.91 -33.10 14.61
N ALA A 39 -10.00 -32.99 15.37
CA ALA A 39 -9.96 -32.98 16.82
C ALA A 39 -10.42 -34.37 17.31
N PHE A 40 -9.85 -34.86 18.41
CA PHE A 40 -10.32 -36.08 19.07
C PHE A 40 -10.14 -35.99 20.60
N LEU A 41 -10.99 -36.69 21.34
CA LEU A 41 -11.13 -36.61 22.80
C LEU A 41 -11.51 -37.98 23.39
N VAL A 42 -11.05 -38.29 24.62
CA VAL A 42 -11.52 -39.38 25.52
C VAL A 42 -11.15 -40.80 24.99
N ALA A 43 -10.78 -41.86 25.76
CA ALA A 43 -10.90 -42.27 27.18
C ALA A 43 -9.71 -43.24 27.56
N ILE A 44 -9.51 -43.85 28.74
CA ILE A 44 -10.06 -43.74 30.12
C ILE A 44 -9.07 -44.40 31.15
N GLY A 45 -9.05 -43.93 32.41
CA GLY A 45 -8.79 -44.73 33.64
C GLY A 45 -7.38 -45.35 33.92
N LEU A 46 -7.06 -45.83 35.15
CA LEU A 46 -7.69 -45.62 36.46
C LEU A 46 -6.79 -46.14 37.62
N LEU A 47 -6.41 -45.30 38.61
CA LEU A 47 -6.21 -45.67 40.03
C LEU A 47 -6.14 -44.41 40.92
N ALA A 48 -6.26 -44.55 42.25
CA ALA A 48 -6.61 -43.46 43.16
C ALA A 48 -5.80 -43.42 44.47
N LEU A 49 -5.84 -42.26 45.15
CA LEU A 49 -6.00 -42.10 46.61
C LEU A 49 -6.35 -40.62 46.93
N ALA A 50 -6.93 -40.36 48.11
CA ALA A 50 -7.57 -39.10 48.54
C ALA A 50 -7.39 -38.91 50.09
N PRO A 51 -8.01 -37.94 50.82
CA PRO A 51 -8.94 -36.86 50.44
C PRO A 51 -8.65 -35.47 51.09
N GLY A 52 -9.56 -34.50 50.89
CA GLY A 52 -9.62 -33.22 51.62
C GLY A 52 -10.98 -32.51 51.42
N GLU A 53 -11.70 -32.25 52.51
CA GLU A 53 -13.14 -31.85 52.59
C GLU A 53 -13.44 -30.42 52.09
N HIS A 54 -14.43 -30.19 51.19
CA HIS A 54 -15.86 -29.79 51.42
C HIS A 54 -16.12 -28.36 51.97
N PRO A 55 -17.33 -27.75 51.83
CA PRO A 55 -18.52 -28.06 51.00
C PRO A 55 -18.95 -26.90 50.03
N THR A 56 -19.53 -27.14 48.84
CA THR A 56 -20.98 -27.13 48.44
C THR A 56 -21.83 -25.87 48.82
N ARG A 57 -22.85 -25.38 48.07
CA ARG A 57 -23.68 -25.96 46.97
C ARG A 57 -24.57 -24.91 46.25
N ARG A 58 -24.84 -25.10 44.93
CA ARG A 58 -26.08 -24.85 44.10
C ARG A 58 -27.00 -23.60 44.27
N ALA A 59 -27.88 -23.20 43.32
CA ALA A 59 -27.96 -23.28 41.84
C ALA A 59 -29.31 -22.69 41.31
N ALA A 60 -29.37 -22.37 40.00
CA ALA A 60 -30.55 -22.28 39.11
C ALA A 60 -31.51 -21.05 39.20
N GLY A 61 -32.09 -20.69 38.03
CA GLY A 61 -33.30 -19.86 37.84
C GLY A 61 -34.56 -20.73 37.66
N PRO A 62 -35.61 -20.35 36.88
CA PRO A 62 -35.63 -19.39 35.75
C PRO A 62 -36.93 -18.52 35.61
N THR A 63 -37.22 -18.05 34.39
CA THR A 63 -38.54 -17.58 33.83
C THR A 63 -39.10 -16.20 34.25
N ALA A 64 -40.01 -15.67 33.41
CA ALA A 64 -40.52 -14.29 33.40
C ALA A 64 -42.02 -14.23 33.02
N VAL A 65 -42.69 -13.09 33.28
CA VAL A 65 -44.05 -12.70 32.83
C VAL A 65 -44.11 -11.16 32.65
N ASP A 66 -45.07 -10.68 31.86
CA ASP A 66 -45.23 -9.34 31.26
C ASP A 66 -45.97 -8.28 32.13
N GLY A 67 -46.08 -7.03 31.63
CA GLY A 67 -47.00 -5.99 32.14
C GLY A 67 -46.63 -4.55 31.71
N ASP A 68 -47.53 -3.87 30.99
CA ASP A 68 -47.35 -2.50 30.45
C ASP A 68 -47.79 -1.36 31.40
N ASP A 69 -47.25 -0.15 31.18
CA ASP A 69 -48.02 1.13 31.12
C ASP A 69 -47.13 2.32 30.67
N ASP A 70 -47.69 3.24 29.87
CA ASP A 70 -47.11 4.52 29.39
C ASP A 70 -48.25 5.54 29.19
N PRO A 71 -48.08 6.84 29.53
CA PRO A 71 -48.25 7.84 28.46
C PRO A 71 -47.50 9.20 28.59
N ASP A 72 -47.09 9.70 27.42
CA ASP A 72 -47.10 11.11 26.93
C ASP A 72 -46.47 12.30 27.71
N GLY A 73 -45.36 12.81 27.14
CA GLY A 73 -45.21 14.24 26.76
C GLY A 73 -44.95 15.33 27.84
N PRO A 74 -44.66 16.59 27.44
CA PRO A 74 -44.58 17.14 26.07
C PRO A 74 -43.17 17.62 25.65
N THR A 75 -43.03 18.06 24.39
CA THR A 75 -41.77 18.53 23.80
C THR A 75 -41.50 20.03 23.96
N GLY A 76 -40.22 20.41 24.08
CA GLY A 76 -39.75 21.80 24.06
C GLY A 76 -38.73 22.05 22.94
N PRO A 77 -38.72 23.22 22.29
CA PRO A 77 -37.84 23.49 21.14
C PRO A 77 -36.39 23.72 21.58
N VAL A 78 -35.50 22.79 21.21
CA VAL A 78 -34.05 22.96 21.39
C VAL A 78 -33.56 24.06 20.43
N PRO A 79 -32.84 25.10 20.91
CA PRO A 79 -32.38 26.19 20.05
C PRO A 79 -31.31 25.71 19.07
N THR A 80 -31.65 25.64 17.79
CA THR A 80 -30.74 25.29 16.69
C THR A 80 -29.70 26.40 16.47
N ARG A 81 -28.61 26.33 17.24
CA ARG A 81 -27.44 27.19 17.07
C ARG A 81 -26.84 26.93 15.68
N SER A 82 -27.13 27.82 14.72
CA SER A 82 -26.65 27.72 13.34
C SER A 82 -25.12 27.87 13.31
N GLY A 83 -24.42 26.73 13.41
CA GLY A 83 -22.98 26.67 13.27
C GLY A 83 -22.61 26.98 11.83
N ARG A 84 -21.86 28.06 11.60
CA ARG A 84 -21.23 28.33 10.31
C ARG A 84 -20.42 27.08 9.93
N VAL A 85 -20.81 26.43 8.84
CA VAL A 85 -20.04 25.34 8.23
C VAL A 85 -18.63 25.85 7.94
N ALA A 86 -17.62 25.15 8.44
CA ALA A 86 -16.23 25.49 8.18
C ALA A 86 -15.95 25.37 6.67
N PRO A 87 -15.08 26.21 6.08
CA PRO A 87 -14.68 26.07 4.69
C PRO A 87 -14.19 24.65 4.40
N ASP A 88 -14.60 24.08 3.28
CA ASP A 88 -14.12 22.77 2.87
C ASP A 88 -12.74 22.89 2.23
N ASP A 89 -11.71 22.83 3.07
CA ASP A 89 -10.30 22.79 2.68
C ASP A 89 -9.90 21.44 2.01
N SER A 90 -10.86 20.64 1.50
CA SER A 90 -10.61 19.53 0.56
C SER A 90 -10.16 20.01 -0.83
N ARG A 91 -10.40 21.29 -1.13
CA ARG A 91 -10.31 21.87 -2.48
C ARG A 91 -8.95 21.61 -3.13
N GLN A 92 -8.99 21.01 -4.32
CA GLN A 92 -7.82 20.83 -5.19
C GLN A 92 -7.23 22.18 -5.61
N THR A 93 -5.90 22.28 -5.61
CA THR A 93 -5.16 23.48 -6.03
C THR A 93 -5.11 23.60 -7.54
N THR A 94 -5.43 24.76 -8.09
CA THR A 94 -5.41 25.02 -9.54
C THR A 94 -4.11 25.71 -9.95
N GLY A 95 -3.16 24.95 -10.51
CA GLY A 95 -1.91 25.48 -11.05
C GLY A 95 -0.93 24.39 -11.49
N PRO A 96 0.14 24.73 -12.23
CA PRO A 96 1.24 23.81 -12.51
C PRO A 96 1.95 23.39 -11.23
N ARG A 97 2.38 22.12 -11.16
CA ARG A 97 3.02 21.56 -9.96
C ARG A 97 4.49 22.01 -9.84
N THR A 98 4.71 23.16 -9.21
CA THR A 98 6.07 23.69 -8.94
C THR A 98 6.69 23.13 -7.65
N ASP A 99 5.95 22.37 -6.84
CA ASP A 99 6.40 21.89 -5.52
C ASP A 99 7.23 20.59 -5.53
N ILE A 100 7.83 20.25 -6.68
CA ILE A 100 8.79 19.12 -6.85
C ILE A 100 10.26 19.55 -6.98
N THR A 101 10.55 20.85 -7.11
CA THR A 101 11.92 21.33 -7.34
C THR A 101 12.86 21.01 -6.18
N GLY A 102 13.93 20.27 -6.45
CA GLY A 102 14.92 19.84 -5.44
C GLY A 102 14.74 18.41 -4.94
N TRP A 103 13.73 17.69 -5.43
CA TRP A 103 13.53 16.25 -5.22
C TRP A 103 13.60 15.47 -6.55
N PRO A 104 13.63 14.12 -6.51
CA PRO A 104 13.65 13.29 -7.71
C PRO A 104 12.46 13.55 -8.65
N GLY A 105 12.74 13.41 -9.94
CA GLY A 105 11.83 13.71 -11.04
C GLY A 105 12.49 13.38 -12.40
N PRO A 106 11.85 13.72 -13.53
CA PRO A 106 12.13 13.13 -14.84
C PRO A 106 13.56 13.32 -15.35
N ASP A 107 14.25 14.40 -14.97
CA ASP A 107 15.64 14.67 -15.37
C ASP A 107 16.69 13.96 -14.49
N THR A 108 16.26 13.16 -13.49
CA THR A 108 17.11 12.63 -12.40
C THR A 108 16.87 11.16 -12.03
N THR A 109 15.83 10.54 -12.59
CA THR A 109 15.38 9.16 -12.31
C THR A 109 15.09 8.42 -13.61
N GLY A 110 14.93 7.09 -13.52
CA GLY A 110 14.62 6.25 -14.67
C GLY A 110 15.83 6.07 -15.57
N VAL A 111 15.61 5.89 -16.87
CA VAL A 111 16.68 5.67 -17.85
C VAL A 111 17.48 6.96 -18.07
N PRO A 112 18.82 6.98 -17.88
CA PRO A 112 19.62 8.19 -18.05
C PRO A 112 19.51 8.76 -19.48
N PRO A 113 19.35 10.08 -19.67
CA PRO A 113 19.24 10.70 -20.97
C PRO A 113 20.37 10.31 -21.94
N GLY A 114 19.99 9.87 -23.15
CA GLY A 114 20.94 9.41 -24.18
C GLY A 114 21.32 7.92 -24.11
N THR A 115 20.84 7.16 -23.11
CA THR A 115 21.07 5.71 -23.04
C THR A 115 20.44 4.97 -24.22
N VAL A 116 21.24 4.19 -24.95
CA VAL A 116 20.75 3.33 -26.05
C VAL A 116 20.26 2.00 -25.49
N LEU A 117 18.93 1.85 -25.38
CA LEU A 117 18.32 0.61 -24.89
C LEU A 117 18.24 -0.48 -25.95
N ARG A 118 18.59 -1.71 -25.58
CA ARG A 118 18.47 -2.91 -26.41
C ARG A 118 17.14 -3.62 -26.11
N PRO A 119 16.31 -3.96 -27.13
CA PRO A 119 15.01 -4.59 -26.89
C PRO A 119 15.17 -6.01 -26.32
N MET A 120 14.36 -6.34 -25.32
CA MET A 120 14.36 -7.63 -24.65
C MET A 120 12.92 -8.04 -24.30
N ALA A 121 12.64 -9.34 -24.22
CA ALA A 121 11.35 -9.84 -23.73
C ALA A 121 11.36 -10.02 -22.20
N GLY A 122 10.19 -9.96 -21.58
CA GLY A 122 10.00 -10.33 -20.17
C GLY A 122 10.59 -11.72 -19.86
N THR A 123 11.19 -11.86 -18.67
CA THR A 123 12.07 -12.99 -18.35
C THR A 123 11.98 -13.43 -16.89
N THR A 124 12.48 -14.63 -16.60
CA THR A 124 12.80 -15.07 -15.23
C THR A 124 14.31 -15.15 -15.08
N ILE A 125 14.87 -14.39 -14.14
CA ILE A 125 16.31 -14.35 -13.87
C ILE A 125 16.63 -15.42 -12.82
N THR A 126 17.29 -16.50 -13.25
CA THR A 126 17.62 -17.68 -12.41
C THR A 126 19.12 -17.87 -12.19
N VAL A 127 19.96 -16.96 -12.68
CA VAL A 127 21.43 -17.01 -12.55
C VAL A 127 21.88 -15.89 -11.62
N ALA A 128 22.58 -16.25 -10.53
CA ALA A 128 23.07 -15.29 -9.55
C ALA A 128 24.14 -14.36 -10.17
N GLY A 129 24.16 -13.09 -9.73
CA GLY A 129 25.05 -12.07 -10.30
C GLY A 129 24.71 -11.64 -11.74
N THR A 130 23.50 -11.95 -12.24
CA THR A 130 23.05 -11.45 -13.55
C THR A 130 22.99 -9.92 -13.54
N VAL A 131 23.62 -9.29 -14.53
CA VAL A 131 23.53 -7.84 -14.77
C VAL A 131 22.80 -7.58 -16.08
N LEU A 132 21.69 -6.85 -16.01
CA LEU A 132 21.00 -6.28 -17.17
C LEU A 132 21.26 -4.77 -17.19
N ASP A 133 21.80 -4.28 -18.31
CA ASP A 133 22.30 -2.90 -18.46
C ASP A 133 21.92 -2.38 -19.85
N GLY A 134 21.31 -1.20 -19.95
CA GLY A 134 20.86 -0.65 -21.23
C GLY A 134 19.89 -1.58 -21.99
N VAL A 135 18.81 -2.03 -21.35
CA VAL A 135 17.76 -2.86 -21.98
C VAL A 135 16.35 -2.25 -21.85
N ASP A 136 15.52 -2.48 -22.86
CA ASP A 136 14.08 -2.16 -22.87
C ASP A 136 13.28 -3.47 -22.85
N ILE A 137 12.89 -3.90 -21.66
CA ILE A 137 12.21 -5.17 -21.41
C ILE A 137 10.71 -5.00 -21.61
N ALA A 138 10.16 -5.65 -22.64
CA ALA A 138 8.72 -5.72 -22.87
C ALA A 138 8.13 -6.98 -22.20
N GLY A 139 7.44 -6.80 -21.07
CA GLY A 139 6.85 -7.86 -20.27
C GLY A 139 7.25 -7.81 -18.79
N CYS A 140 6.99 -8.90 -18.07
CA CYS A 140 7.29 -9.00 -16.63
C CYS A 140 8.74 -9.45 -16.40
N VAL A 141 9.33 -9.08 -15.26
CA VAL A 141 10.60 -9.61 -14.75
C VAL A 141 10.37 -10.29 -13.42
N MET A 142 10.70 -11.58 -13.35
CA MET A 142 10.70 -12.37 -12.12
C MET A 142 12.14 -12.67 -11.72
N ILE A 143 12.57 -12.25 -10.53
CA ILE A 143 13.93 -12.47 -10.05
C ILE A 143 13.92 -13.64 -9.06
N LYS A 144 14.72 -14.68 -9.36
CA LYS A 144 14.85 -15.93 -8.59
C LYS A 144 16.31 -16.32 -8.38
N ALA A 145 17.19 -15.33 -8.26
CA ALA A 145 18.60 -15.53 -7.93
C ALA A 145 19.18 -14.35 -7.14
N ASP A 146 20.27 -14.61 -6.41
CA ASP A 146 20.97 -13.63 -5.58
C ASP A 146 21.79 -12.62 -6.41
N HIS A 147 21.98 -11.41 -5.87
CA HIS A 147 22.88 -10.37 -6.39
C HIS A 147 22.57 -9.91 -7.83
N VAL A 148 21.30 -9.95 -8.24
CA VAL A 148 20.86 -9.53 -9.57
C VAL A 148 20.81 -8.00 -9.65
N THR A 149 21.44 -7.42 -10.69
CA THR A 149 21.41 -5.99 -10.97
C THR A 149 20.65 -5.72 -12.27
N ILE A 150 19.70 -4.80 -12.24
CA ILE A 150 19.10 -4.20 -13.44
C ILE A 150 19.39 -2.69 -13.35
N ARG A 151 20.02 -2.12 -14.38
CA ARG A 151 20.37 -0.70 -14.39
C ARG A 151 20.30 -0.02 -15.74
N ASN A 152 20.17 1.30 -15.75
CA ASN A 152 20.07 2.12 -16.97
C ASN A 152 19.03 1.58 -17.98
N SER A 153 17.90 1.06 -17.47
CA SER A 153 17.03 0.14 -18.22
C SER A 153 15.56 0.47 -18.02
N ARG A 154 14.72 0.05 -18.97
CA ARG A 154 13.27 0.22 -18.91
C ARG A 154 12.56 -1.12 -18.87
N ILE A 155 11.48 -1.21 -18.10
CA ILE A 155 10.63 -2.39 -18.00
C ILE A 155 9.18 -1.96 -18.26
N ARG A 156 8.62 -2.35 -19.40
CA ARG A 156 7.27 -1.98 -19.84
C ARG A 156 6.37 -3.19 -19.76
N GLY A 157 5.47 -3.21 -18.78
CA GLY A 157 4.67 -4.39 -18.50
C GLY A 157 3.56 -4.16 -17.47
N ALA A 158 2.49 -4.92 -17.60
CA ALA A 158 1.30 -4.83 -16.76
C ALA A 158 0.90 -6.24 -16.33
N CYS A 159 1.39 -6.65 -15.16
CA CYS A 159 1.44 -8.07 -14.80
C CYS A 159 0.74 -8.35 -13.46
N ALA A 160 -0.09 -9.40 -13.43
CA ALA A 160 -0.76 -9.83 -12.20
C ALA A 160 0.25 -10.32 -11.16
N VAL A 161 0.18 -9.79 -9.93
CA VAL A 161 1.20 -9.95 -8.87
C VAL A 161 2.57 -9.35 -9.23
N GLY A 162 2.59 -8.19 -9.90
CA GLY A 162 3.81 -7.37 -10.10
C GLY A 162 4.45 -7.47 -11.48
N THR A 163 4.92 -6.32 -12.00
CA THR A 163 5.71 -6.23 -13.24
C THR A 163 7.17 -6.58 -13.00
N VAL A 164 7.76 -6.15 -11.87
CA VAL A 164 9.05 -6.59 -11.35
C VAL A 164 8.82 -7.27 -10.01
N ARG A 165 9.42 -8.45 -9.81
CA ARG A 165 9.21 -9.28 -8.62
C ARG A 165 10.54 -9.71 -8.03
N THR A 166 10.75 -9.41 -6.75
CA THR A 166 11.90 -9.88 -5.97
C THR A 166 11.39 -10.78 -4.83
N ASP A 167 12.17 -11.79 -4.47
CA ASP A 167 12.02 -12.60 -3.26
C ASP A 167 10.63 -13.19 -2.92
N ILE A 168 9.68 -13.26 -3.86
CA ILE A 168 8.31 -13.78 -3.61
C ILE A 168 8.33 -15.25 -3.13
N ASP A 169 9.34 -16.02 -3.54
CA ASP A 169 9.53 -17.41 -3.13
C ASP A 169 10.44 -17.55 -1.86
N GLY A 170 11.00 -16.46 -1.33
CA GLY A 170 12.01 -16.49 -0.25
C GLY A 170 13.38 -17.04 -0.70
N LEU A 171 13.83 -16.64 -1.90
CA LEU A 171 14.97 -17.23 -2.62
C LEU A 171 15.99 -16.19 -3.14
N THR A 172 15.87 -14.90 -2.84
CA THR A 172 16.76 -13.87 -3.42
C THR A 172 17.21 -12.79 -2.43
N ARG A 173 18.53 -12.58 -2.32
CA ARG A 173 19.15 -11.45 -1.63
C ARG A 173 19.71 -10.41 -2.61
N ASP A 174 19.88 -9.19 -2.10
CA ASP A 174 20.68 -8.11 -2.70
C ASP A 174 20.34 -7.81 -4.18
N THR A 175 19.05 -7.75 -4.52
CA THR A 175 18.64 -7.27 -5.85
C THR A 175 18.83 -5.75 -5.93
N VAL A 176 19.38 -5.25 -7.04
CA VAL A 176 19.58 -3.82 -7.29
C VAL A 176 18.84 -3.38 -8.54
N LEU A 177 17.99 -2.36 -8.39
CA LEU A 177 17.39 -1.59 -9.47
C LEU A 177 17.99 -0.18 -9.41
N ASP A 178 18.81 0.20 -10.38
CA ASP A 178 19.58 1.45 -10.38
C ASP A 178 19.37 2.24 -11.68
N HIS A 179 18.76 3.44 -11.63
CA HIS A 179 18.35 4.17 -12.82
C HIS A 179 17.46 3.30 -13.75
N VAL A 180 16.37 2.77 -13.19
CA VAL A 180 15.41 1.90 -13.88
C VAL A 180 14.05 2.58 -13.99
N GLU A 181 13.54 2.69 -15.22
CA GLU A 181 12.14 3.07 -15.48
C GLU A 181 11.26 1.80 -15.47
N VAL A 182 10.13 1.82 -14.77
CA VAL A 182 9.08 0.79 -14.89
C VAL A 182 7.76 1.45 -15.25
N ASP A 183 7.21 1.06 -16.41
CA ASP A 183 5.99 1.59 -17.02
C ASP A 183 4.89 0.52 -16.96
N GLY A 184 3.85 0.78 -16.15
CA GLY A 184 2.65 -0.06 -16.05
C GLY A 184 1.67 0.05 -17.21
N GLN A 185 1.97 0.93 -18.17
CA GLN A 185 1.25 1.18 -19.42
C GLN A 185 -0.21 1.58 -19.24
N ARG A 186 -0.60 1.95 -18.01
CA ARG A 186 -1.99 2.14 -17.56
C ARG A 186 -2.90 0.96 -17.96
N ARG A 187 -2.44 -0.27 -17.65
CA ARG A 187 -3.12 -1.54 -17.98
C ARG A 187 -3.48 -2.45 -16.80
N ALA A 188 -2.78 -2.38 -15.67
CA ALA A 188 -3.02 -3.23 -14.50
C ALA A 188 -3.35 -2.40 -13.24
N PRO A 189 -4.61 -1.94 -13.06
CA PRO A 189 -4.97 -0.95 -12.04
C PRO A 189 -5.00 -1.50 -10.61
N THR A 190 -4.99 -2.83 -10.45
CA THR A 190 -5.08 -3.52 -9.15
C THR A 190 -3.74 -4.06 -8.64
N TRP A 191 -2.64 -3.86 -9.38
CA TRP A 191 -1.35 -4.51 -9.08
C TRP A 191 -0.22 -3.47 -8.94
N PRO A 192 0.80 -3.75 -8.09
CA PRO A 192 2.01 -2.94 -8.03
C PRO A 192 2.87 -3.12 -9.29
N LEU A 193 3.80 -2.18 -9.56
CA LEU A 193 4.88 -2.43 -10.52
C LEU A 193 5.96 -3.30 -9.89
N VAL A 194 6.61 -2.80 -8.84
CA VAL A 194 7.65 -3.53 -8.11
C VAL A 194 7.04 -4.14 -6.84
N VAL A 195 7.29 -5.42 -6.60
CA VAL A 195 6.84 -6.10 -5.38
C VAL A 195 7.85 -7.12 -4.86
N GLY A 196 8.08 -7.12 -3.54
CA GLY A 196 8.94 -8.11 -2.89
C GLY A 196 9.65 -7.63 -1.62
N SER A 197 10.71 -8.36 -1.28
CA SER A 197 11.66 -8.10 -0.21
C SER A 197 13.10 -8.11 -0.77
N ASN A 198 14.08 -7.73 0.07
CA ASN A 198 15.52 -7.90 -0.20
C ASN A 198 16.03 -7.21 -1.49
N TYR A 199 15.66 -5.94 -1.69
CA TYR A 199 16.12 -5.16 -2.84
C TYR A 199 16.38 -3.67 -2.55
N THR A 200 17.20 -3.06 -3.40
CA THR A 200 17.37 -1.60 -3.48
C THR A 200 16.75 -1.08 -4.77
N CYS A 201 15.94 -0.02 -4.68
CA CYS A 201 15.61 0.87 -5.79
C CYS A 201 16.35 2.20 -5.58
N HIS A 202 17.24 2.55 -6.51
CA HIS A 202 18.01 3.78 -6.51
C HIS A 202 17.74 4.54 -7.82
N ARG A 203 17.26 5.78 -7.71
CA ARG A 203 16.87 6.62 -8.86
C ARG A 203 15.92 5.92 -9.83
N CYS A 204 15.07 5.06 -9.28
CA CYS A 204 14.00 4.41 -10.03
C CYS A 204 12.94 5.44 -10.44
N ASP A 205 12.34 5.24 -11.60
CA ASP A 205 11.14 5.95 -12.06
C ASP A 205 10.03 4.90 -12.23
N LEU A 206 8.97 4.97 -11.44
CA LEU A 206 7.92 3.95 -11.38
C LEU A 206 6.55 4.60 -11.59
N HIS A 207 5.93 4.38 -12.75
CA HIS A 207 4.72 5.09 -13.18
C HIS A 207 3.71 4.24 -13.94
N GLY A 208 2.43 4.67 -13.94
CA GLY A 208 1.37 4.04 -14.73
C GLY A 208 0.96 2.62 -14.31
N GLY A 209 1.52 2.05 -13.24
CA GLY A 209 1.00 0.85 -12.56
C GLY A 209 -0.13 1.18 -11.61
N GLY A 210 -0.85 0.18 -11.11
CA GLY A 210 -1.92 0.38 -10.14
C GLY A 210 -1.38 1.00 -8.85
N SER A 211 -0.48 0.29 -8.18
CA SER A 211 0.47 0.93 -7.26
C SER A 211 1.86 0.94 -7.91
N GLN A 212 2.78 1.77 -7.46
CA GLN A 212 4.13 1.75 -8.04
C GLN A 212 5.04 0.76 -7.32
N LEU A 213 5.02 0.74 -5.98
CA LEU A 213 5.86 -0.18 -5.21
C LEU A 213 5.14 -0.75 -3.98
N HIS A 214 5.06 -2.08 -3.90
CA HIS A 214 4.66 -2.81 -2.67
C HIS A 214 5.87 -3.51 -2.06
N PHE A 215 6.02 -3.49 -0.74
CA PHE A 215 7.20 -4.06 -0.07
C PHE A 215 6.89 -4.70 1.28
N THR A 216 7.75 -5.63 1.71
CA THR A 216 7.68 -6.28 3.03
C THR A 216 8.95 -6.01 3.84
N ASP A 217 10.08 -6.66 3.50
CA ASP A 217 11.28 -6.69 4.35
C ASP A 217 12.57 -6.32 3.61
N ASN A 218 13.49 -5.65 4.31
CA ASN A 218 14.83 -5.30 3.82
C ASN A 218 14.81 -4.62 2.43
N VAL A 219 13.94 -3.61 2.27
CA VAL A 219 13.82 -2.81 1.04
C VAL A 219 14.35 -1.40 1.26
N THR A 220 15.26 -0.98 0.39
CA THR A 220 15.79 0.39 0.36
C THR A 220 15.30 1.09 -0.90
N VAL A 221 14.58 2.21 -0.75
CA VAL A 221 14.13 3.06 -1.85
C VAL A 221 14.73 4.45 -1.65
N THR A 222 15.57 4.86 -2.60
CA THR A 222 16.42 6.05 -2.48
C THR A 222 16.41 6.90 -3.75
N GLU A 223 16.31 8.21 -3.58
CA GLU A 223 16.39 9.20 -4.66
C GLU A 223 15.49 8.90 -5.89
N SER A 224 14.37 8.19 -5.67
CA SER A 224 13.49 7.66 -6.72
C SER A 224 12.20 8.45 -6.85
N TRP A 225 11.51 8.32 -7.99
CA TRP A 225 10.24 8.96 -8.30
C TRP A 225 9.17 7.89 -8.51
N LEU A 226 8.11 7.94 -7.70
CA LEU A 226 6.97 7.03 -7.76
C LEU A 226 5.71 7.88 -7.94
N HIS A 227 5.11 7.89 -9.13
CA HIS A 227 4.06 8.85 -9.50
C HIS A 227 2.99 8.26 -10.44
N ASP A 228 1.95 9.03 -10.76
CA ASP A 228 0.88 8.69 -11.72
C ASP A 228 0.29 7.26 -11.60
N PRO A 229 -0.25 6.89 -10.41
CA PRO A 229 -1.02 5.65 -10.27
C PRO A 229 -2.10 5.51 -11.35
N TYR A 230 -2.28 4.29 -11.83
CA TYR A 230 -3.36 3.92 -12.72
C TYR A 230 -4.56 3.41 -11.92
N GLU A 231 -5.40 4.35 -11.54
CA GLU A 231 -6.67 4.09 -10.86
C GLU A 231 -7.78 3.80 -11.87
N ALA A 232 -8.56 2.74 -11.64
CA ALA A 232 -9.73 2.41 -12.45
C ALA A 232 -10.71 1.52 -11.66
N GLY A 233 -12.01 1.79 -11.82
CA GLY A 233 -13.07 1.03 -11.15
C GLY A 233 -12.97 1.11 -9.62
N ALA A 234 -12.99 -0.04 -8.94
CA ALA A 234 -12.80 -0.17 -7.50
C ALA A 234 -11.37 -0.61 -7.14
N SER A 235 -10.36 -0.07 -7.83
CA SER A 235 -8.95 -0.28 -7.47
C SER A 235 -8.64 0.35 -6.10
N HIS A 236 -7.60 -0.17 -5.42
CA HIS A 236 -7.05 0.44 -4.22
C HIS A 236 -5.54 0.62 -4.41
N ASN A 237 -5.10 1.88 -4.38
CA ASN A 237 -3.84 2.29 -4.97
C ASN A 237 -2.98 3.03 -3.94
N SER A 238 -1.68 3.11 -4.17
CA SER A 238 -0.72 3.96 -3.42
C SER A 238 0.50 4.15 -4.30
N ALA A 239 1.25 5.25 -4.15
CA ALA A 239 2.55 5.34 -4.81
C ALA A 239 3.48 4.25 -4.23
N MET A 240 3.60 4.20 -2.91
CA MET A 240 4.35 3.19 -2.17
C MET A 240 3.52 2.59 -1.01
N ALA A 241 3.58 1.27 -0.78
CA ALA A 241 2.86 0.65 0.34
C ALA A 241 3.55 -0.60 0.94
N SER A 242 3.50 -0.76 2.25
CA SER A 242 3.81 -2.01 2.95
C SER A 242 2.59 -2.56 3.68
N HIS A 243 2.47 -3.89 3.67
CA HIS A 243 1.37 -4.63 4.29
C HIS A 243 1.82 -5.42 5.54
N GLY A 244 3.04 -5.16 6.02
CA GLY A 244 3.75 -5.83 7.11
C GLY A 244 5.26 -5.87 6.82
N GLY A 245 6.07 -6.23 7.81
CA GLY A 245 7.52 -6.39 7.68
C GLY A 245 8.35 -5.19 8.14
N GLY A 246 9.67 -5.27 7.97
CA GLY A 246 10.60 -4.28 8.51
C GLY A 246 12.02 -4.27 7.96
N GLY A 247 12.87 -3.45 8.58
CA GLY A 247 14.25 -3.19 8.14
C GLY A 247 14.31 -2.34 6.87
N ASN A 248 13.36 -1.44 6.68
CA ASN A 248 13.13 -0.72 5.42
C ASN A 248 13.64 0.73 5.48
N VAL A 249 14.19 1.23 4.37
CA VAL A 249 14.71 2.60 4.25
C VAL A 249 14.08 3.30 3.06
N ILE A 250 13.38 4.40 3.32
CA ILE A 250 12.66 5.20 2.32
C ILE A 250 13.20 6.62 2.43
N ARG A 251 14.18 6.98 1.60
CA ARG A 251 14.94 8.23 1.75
C ARG A 251 14.99 9.09 0.48
N GLY A 252 14.64 10.37 0.62
CA GLY A 252 14.88 11.40 -0.40
C GLY A 252 14.08 11.20 -1.70
N ASN A 253 13.00 10.43 -1.69
CA ASN A 253 12.18 10.13 -2.86
C ASN A 253 11.12 11.21 -3.12
N THR A 254 10.59 11.28 -4.34
CA THR A 254 9.30 11.90 -4.63
C THR A 254 8.25 10.81 -4.73
N LEU A 255 7.27 10.80 -3.81
CA LEU A 255 6.13 9.91 -3.86
C LEU A 255 4.85 10.73 -4.13
N ASP A 256 4.18 10.47 -5.25
CA ASP A 256 2.94 11.17 -5.65
C ASP A 256 1.79 10.19 -5.91
N CYS A 257 0.77 10.30 -5.07
CA CYS A 257 -0.49 9.56 -5.13
C CYS A 257 -1.60 10.33 -5.89
N GLY A 258 -1.29 11.51 -6.42
CA GLY A 258 -2.17 12.25 -7.31
C GLY A 258 -3.44 12.81 -6.66
N ALA A 259 -4.37 13.25 -7.51
CA ALA A 259 -5.61 13.91 -7.14
C ALA A 259 -6.84 12.98 -7.23
N THR A 260 -6.63 11.70 -7.51
CA THR A 260 -7.66 10.71 -7.83
C THR A 260 -8.06 9.87 -6.60
N GLY A 261 -9.30 9.36 -6.61
CA GLY A 261 -10.01 8.96 -5.39
C GLY A 261 -9.75 7.54 -4.87
N ASN A 262 -9.08 6.70 -5.65
CA ASN A 262 -8.76 5.31 -5.31
C ASN A 262 -7.35 5.17 -4.70
N CYS A 263 -6.51 6.20 -4.82
CA CYS A 263 -5.18 6.22 -4.21
C CYS A 263 -5.25 6.64 -2.72
N SER A 264 -4.80 5.73 -1.86
CA SER A 264 -4.84 5.88 -0.41
C SER A 264 -3.79 6.89 0.09
N ALA A 265 -2.52 6.70 -0.29
CA ALA A 265 -1.42 7.58 0.11
C ALA A 265 -0.19 7.52 -0.79
N ALA A 266 0.67 8.54 -0.63
CA ALA A 266 2.02 8.55 -1.19
C ALA A 266 2.87 7.43 -0.56
N LEU A 267 2.79 7.29 0.77
CA LEU A 267 3.30 6.13 1.49
C LEU A 267 2.22 5.56 2.43
N ALA A 268 1.89 4.28 2.25
CA ALA A 268 0.94 3.56 3.08
C ALA A 268 1.60 2.41 3.86
N LEU A 269 1.84 2.60 5.17
CA LEU A 269 2.26 1.51 6.05
C LEU A 269 1.03 0.92 6.77
N TYR A 270 0.76 -0.36 6.57
CA TYR A 270 -0.39 -1.06 7.13
C TYR A 270 -0.01 -2.44 7.69
N GLY A 271 -0.25 -2.70 8.98
CA GLY A 271 -0.08 -4.04 9.54
C GLY A 271 -1.18 -5.05 9.16
N ASN A 272 -1.31 -5.40 7.88
CA ASN A 272 -2.32 -6.36 7.41
C ASN A 272 -1.90 -7.82 7.66
N PHE A 273 -0.66 -8.17 7.31
CA PHE A 273 -0.14 -9.54 7.26
C PHE A 273 1.02 -9.78 8.24
N GLY A 274 1.60 -8.70 8.78
CA GLY A 274 2.55 -8.70 9.89
C GLY A 274 2.61 -7.31 10.53
N PRO A 275 3.33 -7.15 11.66
CA PRO A 275 3.60 -5.83 12.21
C PRO A 275 4.42 -4.98 11.22
N ILE A 276 4.28 -3.65 11.30
CA ILE A 276 5.19 -2.70 10.65
C ILE A 276 6.29 -2.36 11.66
N HIS A 277 7.56 -2.57 11.32
CA HIS A 277 8.65 -2.24 12.22
C HIS A 277 9.95 -1.81 11.54
N ASP A 278 10.82 -1.11 12.28
CA ASP A 278 12.17 -0.75 11.84
C ASP A 278 12.20 -0.06 10.46
N VAL A 279 11.32 0.94 10.26
CA VAL A 279 11.18 1.68 9.00
C VAL A 279 11.72 3.10 9.17
N LEU A 280 12.71 3.47 8.35
CA LEU A 280 13.15 4.86 8.23
C LEU A 280 12.47 5.53 7.04
N VAL A 281 11.80 6.66 7.29
CA VAL A 281 11.14 7.50 6.30
C VAL A 281 11.74 8.91 6.39
N GLU A 282 12.71 9.23 5.53
CA GLU A 282 13.61 10.38 5.72
C GLU A 282 13.73 11.30 4.50
N GLY A 283 13.43 12.59 4.66
CA GLY A 283 13.70 13.60 3.62
C GLY A 283 12.89 13.49 2.31
N ASN A 284 11.89 12.62 2.24
CA ASN A 284 11.05 12.43 1.06
C ASN A 284 10.13 13.62 0.83
N LEU A 285 9.64 13.80 -0.39
CA LEU A 285 8.51 14.64 -0.75
C LEU A 285 7.26 13.76 -0.95
N PHE A 286 6.20 14.03 -0.20
CA PHE A 286 4.90 13.37 -0.36
C PHE A 286 3.90 14.27 -1.08
N SER A 287 3.02 13.67 -1.88
CA SER A 287 1.90 14.33 -2.56
C SER A 287 0.69 13.40 -2.72
N GLY A 288 -0.50 13.99 -2.66
CA GLY A 288 -1.74 13.34 -3.13
C GLY A 288 -2.40 12.33 -2.19
N GLY A 289 -3.40 11.64 -2.73
CA GLY A 289 -4.16 10.58 -2.06
C GLY A 289 -5.21 11.03 -1.05
N SER A 290 -5.72 10.07 -0.27
CA SER A 290 -6.61 10.32 0.88
C SER A 290 -5.86 11.02 2.03
N TYR A 291 -4.66 10.53 2.37
CA TYR A 291 -3.67 11.19 3.21
C TYR A 291 -2.31 11.04 2.53
N CYS A 292 -1.38 11.98 2.65
CA CYS A 292 -0.03 11.75 2.11
C CYS A 292 0.68 10.55 2.76
N LEU A 293 0.42 10.27 4.05
CA LEU A 293 1.10 9.22 4.81
C LEU A 293 0.15 8.45 5.77
N TYR A 294 0.11 7.11 5.67
CA TYR A 294 -0.34 6.25 6.77
C TYR A 294 0.90 5.71 7.49
N ALA A 295 1.08 6.08 8.77
CA ALA A 295 2.32 5.91 9.51
C ALA A 295 2.46 4.58 10.29
N GLY A 296 1.66 3.56 9.96
CA GLY A 296 1.80 2.19 10.46
C GLY A 296 0.82 1.78 11.56
N SER A 297 0.56 2.64 12.55
CA SER A 297 -0.30 2.32 13.71
C SER A 297 -1.79 2.58 13.41
N LEU A 298 -2.49 1.58 12.86
CA LEU A 298 -3.92 1.68 12.51
C LEU A 298 -4.77 0.62 13.22
N VAL A 299 -5.63 1.06 14.15
CA VAL A 299 -6.49 0.21 15.00
C VAL A 299 -7.46 -0.73 14.26
N THR A 300 -7.71 -0.52 12.97
CA THR A 300 -8.56 -1.39 12.14
C THR A 300 -7.77 -2.49 11.41
N LYS A 301 -6.48 -2.66 11.71
CA LYS A 301 -5.61 -3.67 11.10
C LYS A 301 -5.27 -4.80 12.08
N PRO A 302 -5.07 -6.06 11.61
CA PRO A 302 -4.70 -7.20 12.45
C PRO A 302 -3.44 -6.99 13.31
N PHE A 303 -2.48 -6.20 12.82
CA PHE A 303 -1.30 -5.78 13.57
C PHE A 303 -1.35 -4.24 13.72
N PRO A 304 -2.09 -3.70 14.72
CA PRO A 304 -2.53 -2.31 14.73
C PRO A 304 -1.50 -1.29 15.25
N VAL A 305 -0.32 -1.73 15.68
CA VAL A 305 0.73 -0.88 16.26
C VAL A 305 2.04 -1.09 15.50
N ALA A 306 2.64 -0.01 15.05
CA ALA A 306 3.97 0.02 14.46
C ALA A 306 5.06 0.29 15.53
N ASN A 307 6.28 -0.21 15.29
CA ASN A 307 7.39 -0.13 16.25
C ASN A 307 8.71 0.32 15.59
N ASN A 308 9.42 1.29 16.15
CA ASN A 308 10.64 1.86 15.57
C ASN A 308 10.45 2.39 14.13
N VAL A 309 9.28 2.96 13.84
CA VAL A 309 9.04 3.75 12.62
C VAL A 309 9.52 5.18 12.87
N ARG A 310 10.39 5.70 11.98
CA ARG A 310 11.04 7.00 12.16
C ARG A 310 10.79 7.89 10.95
N ILE A 311 9.96 8.91 11.12
CA ILE A 311 9.49 9.83 10.08
C ILE A 311 10.17 11.19 10.31
N VAL A 312 11.22 11.45 9.56
CA VAL A 312 12.19 12.53 9.84
C VAL A 312 12.39 13.43 8.62
N GLY A 313 12.21 14.74 8.79
CA GLY A 313 12.63 15.74 7.79
C GLY A 313 11.91 15.70 6.43
N ASN A 314 10.75 15.04 6.34
CA ASN A 314 10.01 14.90 5.07
C ASN A 314 9.22 16.17 4.75
N ALA A 315 9.08 16.45 3.45
CA ALA A 315 8.32 17.56 2.90
C ALA A 315 6.92 17.10 2.46
N PHE A 316 5.91 17.89 2.77
CA PHE A 316 4.51 17.63 2.46
C PHE A 316 4.00 18.69 1.46
N ALA A 317 3.67 18.25 0.24
CA ALA A 317 3.16 19.09 -0.84
C ALA A 317 1.80 19.71 -0.51
N ARG A 318 1.52 20.92 -1.02
CA ARG A 318 0.16 21.50 -1.01
C ARG A 318 -0.56 21.37 -2.34
N THR A 319 0.09 20.82 -3.36
CA THR A 319 -0.50 20.37 -4.63
C THR A 319 -0.49 18.84 -4.68
N PRO A 320 -1.55 18.15 -5.16
CA PRO A 320 -2.82 18.69 -5.66
C PRO A 320 -3.82 19.08 -4.55
N TYR A 321 -3.58 18.73 -3.30
CA TYR A 321 -4.47 19.03 -2.17
C TYR A 321 -3.77 19.91 -1.14
N ALA A 322 -4.45 20.98 -0.69
CA ALA A 322 -3.90 21.97 0.24
C ALA A 322 -3.39 21.41 1.58
N LYS A 323 -3.75 20.16 1.93
CA LYS A 323 -3.36 19.47 3.16
C LYS A 323 -2.37 18.29 2.96
N CYS A 324 -1.80 18.12 1.76
CA CYS A 324 -1.07 16.91 1.36
C CYS A 324 -1.95 15.65 1.49
N GLY A 325 -2.78 15.44 0.46
CA GLY A 325 -3.89 14.50 0.51
C GLY A 325 -5.20 15.17 0.93
N HIS A 326 -6.32 14.53 0.62
CA HIS A 326 -7.68 15.06 0.78
C HIS A 326 -8.05 15.39 2.24
N TYR A 327 -7.73 14.47 3.17
CA TYR A 327 -8.13 14.57 4.57
C TYR A 327 -7.07 15.27 5.45
N GLY A 328 -5.79 15.02 5.22
CA GLY A 328 -4.69 15.57 6.00
C GLY A 328 -3.32 14.97 5.63
N PRO A 329 -2.21 15.52 6.16
CA PRO A 329 -0.86 15.13 5.74
C PRO A 329 -0.52 13.70 6.18
N ALA A 330 -0.91 13.32 7.39
CA ALA A 330 -0.62 11.99 7.92
C ALA A 330 -1.72 11.48 8.86
N THR A 331 -1.78 10.16 9.02
CA THR A 331 -2.65 9.45 9.96
C THR A 331 -2.01 8.13 10.40
N SER A 332 -2.70 7.37 11.24
CA SER A 332 -2.25 6.05 11.74
C SER A 332 -0.91 6.09 12.48
N TRP A 333 -0.86 6.84 13.58
CA TRP A 333 0.36 7.12 14.34
C TRP A 333 0.19 6.88 15.84
N THR A 334 1.24 6.35 16.48
CA THR A 334 1.41 6.31 17.94
C THR A 334 2.82 6.75 18.31
N ARG A 335 2.95 7.63 19.33
CA ARG A 335 4.23 8.23 19.77
C ARG A 335 5.18 7.30 20.54
N GLU A 336 4.85 6.00 20.67
CA GLU A 336 5.39 5.10 21.71
C GLU A 336 6.88 4.75 21.51
N SER A 337 7.20 3.92 20.52
CA SER A 337 8.56 3.58 20.10
C SER A 337 8.92 4.18 18.73
N ASN A 338 8.12 5.14 18.26
CA ASN A 338 8.20 5.71 16.93
C ASN A 338 8.62 7.20 16.99
N GLU A 339 9.41 7.65 16.03
CA GLU A 339 9.97 9.02 15.98
C GLU A 339 9.27 9.87 14.92
N TRP A 340 8.80 11.06 15.29
CA TRP A 340 8.35 12.09 14.36
C TRP A 340 9.15 13.37 14.62
N ARG A 341 9.94 13.84 13.65
CA ARG A 341 10.82 15.02 13.86
C ARG A 341 11.03 15.85 12.60
N GLY A 342 10.79 17.16 12.69
CA GLY A 342 11.22 18.15 11.70
C GLY A 342 10.62 17.98 10.31
N ASN A 343 9.47 17.32 10.21
CA ASN A 343 8.68 17.24 8.98
C ASN A 343 8.02 18.60 8.70
N TYR A 344 7.87 18.99 7.43
CA TYR A 344 7.48 20.36 7.06
C TYR A 344 6.61 20.43 5.80
N TRP A 345 5.85 21.50 5.68
CA TRP A 345 5.12 21.83 4.45
C TRP A 345 6.09 22.37 3.39
N ASN A 346 5.95 21.92 2.13
CA ASN A 346 6.85 22.34 1.05
C ASN A 346 6.51 23.75 0.52
N GLU A 347 6.67 24.74 1.38
CA GLU A 347 6.36 26.15 1.13
C GLU A 347 7.41 27.07 1.80
N PRO A 348 7.51 28.35 1.42
CA PRO A 348 8.51 29.27 1.97
C PRO A 348 8.47 29.35 3.50
N GLY A 349 9.65 29.28 4.12
CA GLY A 349 9.80 29.21 5.58
C GLY A 349 9.65 27.81 6.19
N ARG A 350 9.24 26.80 5.39
CA ARG A 350 9.08 25.39 5.80
C ARG A 350 8.33 25.21 7.14
N PRO A 351 7.06 25.64 7.25
CA PRO A 351 6.28 25.47 8.48
C PRO A 351 6.17 24.00 8.89
N GLU A 352 6.17 23.73 10.19
CA GLU A 352 6.18 22.36 10.73
C GLU A 352 4.89 21.59 10.42
N VAL A 353 5.05 20.30 10.05
CA VAL A 353 4.00 19.28 10.09
C VAL A 353 4.20 18.51 11.39
N VAL A 354 3.38 18.81 12.40
CA VAL A 354 3.39 18.10 13.69
C VAL A 354 2.85 16.68 13.55
N ASP A 355 3.13 15.81 14.53
CA ASP A 355 2.62 14.43 14.50
C ASP A 355 1.08 14.38 14.59
N PRO A 356 0.40 13.35 14.03
CA PRO A 356 -1.06 13.28 14.00
C PRO A 356 -1.77 13.35 15.37
N VAL A 357 -1.13 12.94 16.47
CA VAL A 357 -1.69 13.07 17.83
C VAL A 357 -1.59 14.52 18.29
N THR A 358 -0.46 15.20 18.06
CA THR A 358 -0.33 16.66 18.29
C THR A 358 -1.35 17.44 17.46
N GLU A 359 -1.54 17.05 16.19
CA GLU A 359 -2.51 17.70 15.30
C GLU A 359 -3.95 17.49 15.78
N ALA A 360 -4.28 16.33 16.36
CA ALA A 360 -5.57 16.05 16.99
C ALA A 360 -5.78 16.87 18.28
N GLU A 361 -4.77 16.94 19.16
CA GLU A 361 -4.78 17.75 20.39
C GLU A 361 -5.01 19.23 20.08
N GLN A 362 -4.29 19.79 19.10
CA GLN A 362 -4.48 21.18 18.65
C GLN A 362 -5.88 21.43 18.06
N ARG A 363 -6.42 20.48 17.28
CA ARG A 363 -7.79 20.57 16.73
C ARG A 363 -8.86 20.48 17.82
N ALA A 364 -8.63 19.71 18.88
CA ALA A 364 -9.53 19.63 20.02
C ALA A 364 -9.51 20.95 20.83
N ALA A 365 -8.33 21.51 21.10
CA ALA A 365 -8.19 22.79 21.79
C ALA A 365 -8.94 23.93 21.07
N LYS A 366 -8.78 24.05 19.74
CA LYS A 366 -9.47 25.06 18.90
C LYS A 366 -11.00 24.91 18.84
N LYS A 367 -11.57 23.82 19.36
CA LYS A 367 -13.03 23.59 19.42
C LYS A 367 -13.65 23.86 20.80
N ARG A 368 -12.84 24.22 21.82
CA ARG A 368 -13.35 24.62 23.13
C ARG A 368 -13.79 26.11 23.06
N PRO A 369 -15.02 26.45 23.52
CA PRO A 369 -15.55 27.81 23.44
C PRO A 369 -14.96 28.75 24.48
#